data_AF-A0A838R2I7-F1
#
_entry.id   AF-A0A838R2I7-F1
#
_cell.length_a   1.000
_cell.length_b   1.000
_cell.length_c   1.000
_cell.angle_alpha   90.00
_cell.angle_beta   90.00
_cell.angle_gamma   90.00
#
_symmetry.space_group_name_H-M   'P 1'
#
loop_
_entity.id
_entity.type
_entity.pdbx_description
1 polymer ?
#
loop_
_entity_poly.entity_id
_entity_poly.type
_entity_poly.pdbx_seq_one_letter_code
_entity_poly.pdbx_strand_id
1 'polypeptide(L)' 'YRLRDEDEFLELGPEEYFDSAGVTLVEWADRVANCLPAERLEIRCEAVGETVRRFTLRGTTPGIDACIEQVRGALATSQ' A
#
# COMPACT_ATOMS: atom_id res chain seq x y z
N TYR A 1 -0.60 5.47 -12.82
CA TYR A 1 0.44 6.11 -13.69
C TYR A 1 -0.10 7.02 -14.80
N ARG A 2 -1.37 6.84 -15.27
CA ARG A 2 -2.00 7.69 -16.30
C ARG A 2 -2.87 8.82 -15.77
N LEU A 3 -3.19 8.79 -14.49
CA LEU A 3 -3.95 9.84 -13.82
C LEU A 3 -3.06 11.06 -13.64
N ARG A 4 -3.62 12.22 -13.99
CA ARG A 4 -2.94 13.51 -13.94
C ARG A 4 -3.03 14.16 -12.57
N ASP A 5 -4.11 13.89 -11.84
CA ASP A 5 -4.41 14.47 -10.55
C ASP A 5 -5.33 13.55 -9.71
N GLU A 6 -5.67 14.03 -8.52
CA GLU A 6 -6.53 13.39 -7.54
C GLU A 6 -7.99 13.29 -8.02
N ASP A 7 -8.47 14.27 -8.80
CA ASP A 7 -9.85 14.30 -9.27
C ASP A 7 -10.11 13.16 -10.27
N GLU A 8 -9.21 12.95 -11.24
CA GLU A 8 -9.30 11.80 -12.16
C GLU A 8 -9.27 10.45 -11.40
N PHE A 9 -8.60 10.38 -10.24
CA PHE A 9 -8.60 9.18 -9.41
C PHE A 9 -9.95 8.95 -8.74
N LEU A 10 -10.55 10.00 -8.17
CA LEU A 10 -11.85 9.93 -7.51
C LEU A 10 -12.98 9.59 -8.49
N GLU A 11 -12.91 10.08 -9.73
CA GLU A 11 -13.88 9.74 -10.79
C GLU A 11 -13.91 8.24 -11.13
N LEU A 12 -12.86 7.47 -10.80
CA LEU A 12 -12.85 6.01 -10.97
C LEU A 12 -13.69 5.26 -9.93
N GLY A 13 -14.20 5.93 -8.90
CA GLY A 13 -14.91 5.30 -7.78
C GLY A 13 -14.02 4.40 -6.92
N PRO A 14 -12.84 4.85 -6.46
CA PRO A 14 -11.93 4.03 -5.64
C PRO A 14 -12.53 3.65 -4.29
N GLU A 15 -13.50 4.43 -3.79
CA GLU A 15 -14.24 4.18 -2.56
C GLU A 15 -14.94 2.81 -2.55
N GLU A 16 -15.51 2.36 -3.67
CA GLU A 16 -16.17 1.05 -3.74
C GLU A 16 -15.19 -0.10 -3.50
N TYR A 17 -13.93 0.09 -3.89
CA TYR A 17 -12.87 -0.88 -3.66
C TYR A 17 -12.33 -0.80 -2.23
N PHE A 18 -12.22 0.40 -1.66
CA PHE A 18 -11.78 0.61 -0.28
C PHE A 18 -12.79 0.05 0.74
N ASP A 19 -14.09 0.15 0.46
CA ASP A 19 -15.17 -0.34 1.33
C ASP A 19 -15.52 -1.81 1.08
N SER A 20 -14.85 -2.46 0.13
CA SER A 20 -15.05 -3.88 -0.16
C SER A 20 -14.42 -4.78 0.91
N ALA A 21 -14.86 -6.04 1.00
CA ALA A 21 -14.19 -7.06 1.82
C ALA A 21 -12.87 -7.58 1.23
N GLY A 22 -12.45 -7.05 0.07
CA GLY A 22 -11.24 -7.44 -0.64
C GLY A 22 -9.99 -6.69 -0.19
N VAL A 23 -8.86 -6.99 -0.85
CA VAL A 23 -7.62 -6.23 -0.69
C VAL A 23 -7.43 -5.34 -1.92
N THR A 24 -7.32 -4.04 -1.70
CA THR A 24 -7.05 -3.06 -2.75
C THR A 24 -5.58 -2.66 -2.74
N LEU A 25 -4.88 -2.93 -3.84
CA LEU A 25 -3.49 -2.53 -4.04
C LEU A 25 -3.42 -1.32 -4.98
N VAL A 26 -2.87 -0.21 -4.47
CA VAL A 26 -2.70 1.02 -5.25
C VAL A 26 -1.21 1.23 -5.55
N GLU A 27 -0.84 1.15 -6.83
CA GLU A 27 0.51 1.53 -7.27
C GLU A 27 0.62 3.04 -7.48
N TRP A 28 1.80 3.62 -7.19
CA TRP A 28 2.04 5.08 -7.27
C TRP A 28 1.08 5.90 -6.40
N ALA A 29 0.72 5.35 -5.23
CA ALA A 29 -0.24 5.92 -4.30
C ALA A 29 0.18 7.31 -3.76
N ASP A 30 1.47 7.63 -3.81
CA ASP A 30 2.02 8.95 -3.47
C ASP A 30 1.43 10.09 -4.33
N ARG A 31 0.96 9.79 -5.55
CA ARG A 31 0.32 10.78 -6.43
C ARG A 31 -1.10 11.17 -6.02
N VAL A 32 -1.74 10.36 -5.18
CA VAL A 32 -3.13 10.51 -4.76
C VAL A 32 -3.26 10.43 -3.25
N ALA A 33 -2.22 10.88 -2.54
CA ALA A 33 -2.06 10.63 -1.11
C ALA A 33 -3.23 11.16 -0.27
N ASN A 34 -3.91 12.23 -0.72
CA ASN A 34 -5.06 12.80 -0.01
C ASN A 34 -6.36 12.02 -0.24
N CYS A 35 -6.42 11.17 -1.27
CA CYS A 35 -7.58 10.34 -1.59
C CYS A 35 -7.51 8.95 -0.96
N LEU A 36 -6.39 8.58 -0.33
CA LEU A 36 -6.19 7.26 0.24
C LEU A 36 -6.93 7.13 1.59
N PRO A 37 -7.41 5.92 1.93
CA PRO A 37 -8.00 5.69 3.24
C PRO A 37 -6.99 5.95 4.36
N ALA A 38 -7.50 6.45 5.49
CA ALA A 38 -6.67 6.77 6.66
C ALA A 38 -6.00 5.50 7.23
N GLU A 39 -6.70 4.38 7.22
CA GLU A 39 -6.19 3.07 7.59
C GLU A 39 -5.70 2.30 6.37
N ARG A 40 -4.38 2.07 6.29
CA ARG A 40 -3.74 1.36 5.19
C ARG A 40 -2.35 0.85 5.56
N LEU A 41 -1.87 -0.09 4.77
CA LEU A 41 -0.47 -0.52 4.74
C LEU A 41 0.28 0.24 3.65
N GLU A 42 1.33 0.97 4.03
CA GLU A 42 2.25 1.60 3.09
C GLU A 42 3.41 0.64 2.80
N ILE A 43 3.64 0.35 1.51
CA ILE A 43 4.77 -0.46 1.04
C ILE A 43 5.64 0.41 0.15
N ARG A 44 6.89 0.63 0.57
CA ARG A 44 7.91 1.32 -0.23
C ARG A 44 8.91 0.30 -0.75
N CYS A 45 9.15 0.31 -2.06
CA CYS A 45 10.12 -0.54 -2.73
C CYS A 45 11.27 0.31 -3.27
N GLU A 46 12.49 0.03 -2.82
CA GLU A 46 13.69 0.78 -3.21
C GLU A 46 14.70 -0.16 -3.87
N ALA A 47 15.25 0.26 -5.01
CA ALA A 47 16.39 -0.42 -5.62
C ALA A 47 17.67 -0.11 -4.83
N VAL A 48 18.28 -1.14 -4.25
CA VAL A 48 19.54 -1.04 -3.48
C VAL A 48 20.69 -1.79 -4.16
N GLY A 49 20.46 -2.25 -5.38
CA GLY A 49 21.40 -2.95 -6.26
C GLY A 49 20.72 -3.30 -7.58
N GLU A 50 21.42 -3.93 -8.51
CA GLU A 50 20.87 -4.29 -9.83
C GLU A 50 19.64 -5.20 -9.70
N THR A 51 19.78 -6.28 -8.95
CA THR A 51 18.74 -7.29 -8.71
C THR A 51 18.23 -7.29 -7.27
N VAL A 52 18.70 -6.35 -6.43
CA VAL A 52 18.33 -6.29 -5.01
C VAL A 52 17.31 -5.16 -4.78
N ARG A 53 16.24 -5.48 -4.05
CA ARG A 53 15.23 -4.53 -3.62
C ARG A 53 15.11 -4.54 -2.10
N ARG A 54 14.90 -3.37 -1.51
CA ARG A 54 14.53 -3.20 -0.11
C ARG A 54 13.05 -2.83 -0.07
N PHE A 55 12.28 -3.58 0.71
CA PHE A 55 10.88 -3.26 0.98
C PHE A 55 10.76 -2.74 2.41
N THR A 56 10.10 -1.59 2.58
CA THR A 56 9.75 -1.01 3.87
C THR A 56 8.23 -1.01 4.00
N LEU A 57 7.73 -1.63 5.07
CA LEU A 57 6.31 -1.72 5.39
C LEU A 57 6.03 -0.81 6.59
N ARG A 58 4.95 -0.03 6.51
CA ARG A 58 4.49 0.87 7.59
C ARG A 58 2.97 0.83 7.68
N GLY A 59 2.42 0.57 8.85
CA GLY A 59 1.00 0.76 9.11
C GLY A 59 0.70 2.21 9.42
N THR A 60 -0.43 2.72 8.94
CA THR A 60 -0.89 4.06 9.34
C THR A 60 -1.67 4.03 10.66
N THR A 61 -2.10 2.84 11.09
CA THR A 61 -2.81 2.60 12.35
C THR A 61 -2.16 1.44 13.12
N PRO A 62 -2.35 1.36 14.45
CA PRO A 62 -1.89 0.21 15.24
C PRO A 62 -2.48 -1.13 14.78
N GLY A 63 -3.69 -1.13 14.23
CA GLY A 63 -4.33 -2.33 13.68
C GLY A 63 -3.56 -2.91 12.49
N ILE A 64 -3.11 -2.04 11.59
CA ILE A 64 -2.29 -2.46 10.44
C ILE A 64 -0.87 -2.86 10.87
N ASP A 65 -0.26 -2.19 11.85
CA ASP A 65 1.06 -2.58 12.35
C ASP A 65 1.05 -4.04 12.89
N ALA A 66 -0.03 -4.45 13.57
CA ALA A 66 -0.18 -5.83 14.01
C ALA A 66 -0.24 -6.83 12.82
N CYS A 67 -0.86 -6.43 11.70
CA CYS A 67 -0.89 -7.22 10.47
C CYS A 67 0.53 -7.37 9.85
N ILE A 68 1.34 -6.31 9.88
CA ILE A 68 2.73 -6.36 9.38
C ILE A 68 3.56 -7.40 10.13
N GLU A 69 3.41 -7.50 11.44
CA GLU A 69 4.15 -8.49 12.24
C GLU A 69 3.78 -9.93 11.86
N GLN A 70 2.52 -10.19 11.48
CA GLN A 70 2.12 -11.50 10.95
C GLN A 70 2.81 -11.79 9.60
N VAL A 71 2.88 -10.80 8.72
CA VAL A 71 3.59 -10.92 7.43
C VAL A 71 5.08 -11.17 7.64
N ARG A 72 5.72 -10.47 8.58
CA ARG A 72 7.14 -10.71 8.94
C ARG A 72 7.37 -12.14 9.42
N GLY A 73 6.49 -12.66 10.28
CA GLY A 73 6.56 -14.04 10.77
C GLY A 73 6.46 -15.08 9.63
N ALA A 74 5.55 -14.86 8.68
CA ALA A 74 5.40 -15.73 7.51
C ALA A 74 6.64 -15.73 6.60
N LEU A 75 7.25 -14.55 6.39
CA LEU A 75 8.47 -14.41 5.57
C LEU A 75 9.71 -15.00 6.25
N ALA A 76 9.81 -14.91 7.58
CA ALA A 76 10.91 -15.50 8.35
C ALA A 76 10.88 -17.05 8.37
N THR A 77 9.71 -17.63 8.17
CA THR A 77 9.52 -19.10 8.17
C THR A 77 9.76 -19.73 6.79
N SER A 78 9.86 -18.90 5.74
CA SER A 78 10.09 -19.34 4.36
C SER A 78 11.57 -19.37 3.95
N GLN A 79 12.49 -19.45 4.93
CA GLN A 79 13.93 -19.57 4.73
C GLN A 79 14.45 -20.93 5.21
#